data_AF-A0A956DKK0-F1
#
_entry.id   AF-A0A956DKK0-F1
#
_cell.length_a   1.000
_cell.length_b   1.000
_cell.length_c   1.000
_cell.angle_alpha   90.00
_cell.angle_beta   90.00
_cell.angle_gamma   90.00
#
_symmetry.space_group_name_H-M   'P 1'
#
loop_
_entity.id
_entity.type
_entity.pdbx_description
1 polymer ?
#
loop_
_entity_poly.entity_id
_entity_poly.type
_entity_poly.pdbx_seq_one_letter_code
_entity_poly.pdbx_strand_id
1 'polypeptide(L)'
;MRDQERLLRLEYLRGAASLYVFFHHFVRLNLPELPGVARFFVFGQAAVLLFFLLSGFVVHYATVGQGGEPTFRGYFTRRFRRIYPTYFLALVASYAAACVLEGRLVDPLPRELFVNLALWQDRARAGNWATPYMGNSPLWSLSYEWWFYMAYFAVLRLTRNAKRATALGLVFAIALLGTLTDIRWPNPVSHVASYFVLWWLGVEMAREYIGHRDVTLRRQAPALLAAASITAIWVMVAVQSGVSGAGWYEHPGLTTRHFLTTMGMVAIGWGWKAARFVAFDRLLKWFGVFAPLSYALYVLHLPMLLIAVRLGASGYGTADLVWMGPLIFLLCWVVEQPLQRRINRWLPSP
;
A
#
# COMPACT_ATOMS: atom_id res chain seq x y z
N MET A 1 22.22 -17.27 -1.42
CA MET A 1 22.90 -16.10 -2.00
C MET A 1 22.07 -15.43 -3.11
N ARG A 2 21.80 -16.08 -4.26
CA ARG A 2 21.02 -15.47 -5.38
C ARG A 2 19.58 -15.05 -5.04
N ASP A 3 18.86 -15.81 -4.20
CA ASP A 3 17.49 -15.44 -3.80
C ASP A 3 17.46 -14.26 -2.83
N GLN A 4 18.43 -14.19 -1.91
CA GLN A 4 18.54 -13.12 -0.93
C GLN A 4 18.86 -11.77 -1.62
N GLU A 5 19.71 -11.81 -2.64
CA GLU A 5 20.03 -10.63 -3.47
C GLU A 5 18.83 -10.15 -4.29
N ARG A 6 18.00 -11.06 -4.79
CA ARG A 6 16.77 -10.71 -5.54
C ARG A 6 15.69 -10.15 -4.63
N LEU A 7 15.52 -10.71 -3.43
CA LEU A 7 14.63 -10.15 -2.41
C LEU A 7 15.12 -8.76 -1.97
N LEU A 8 16.44 -8.57 -1.87
CA LEU A 8 17.04 -7.26 -1.57
C LEU A 8 16.71 -6.21 -2.64
N ARG A 9 16.63 -6.58 -3.92
CA ARG A 9 16.18 -5.66 -4.98
C ARG A 9 14.72 -5.22 -4.81
N LEU A 10 13.84 -6.06 -4.24
CA LEU A 10 12.48 -5.65 -3.89
C LEU A 10 12.47 -4.65 -2.72
N GLU A 11 13.39 -4.81 -1.77
CA GLU A 11 13.58 -3.86 -0.67
C GLU A 11 14.02 -2.49 -1.20
N TYR A 12 14.87 -2.42 -2.22
CA TYR A 12 15.26 -1.16 -2.86
C TYR A 12 14.05 -0.40 -3.43
N LEU A 13 13.17 -1.10 -4.15
CA LEU A 13 11.92 -0.52 -4.66
C LEU A 13 11.02 -0.05 -3.52
N ARG A 14 10.93 -0.82 -2.44
CA ARG A 14 10.13 -0.48 -1.25
C ARG A 14 10.63 0.78 -0.57
N GLY A 15 11.95 0.90 -0.41
CA GLY A 15 12.60 2.11 0.11
C GLY A 15 12.31 3.33 -0.76
N ALA A 16 12.48 3.19 -2.08
CA ALA A 16 12.24 4.27 -3.04
C ALA A 16 10.77 4.74 -3.00
N ALA A 17 9.82 3.80 -2.97
CA ALA A 17 8.39 4.09 -2.87
C ALA A 17 8.03 4.81 -1.57
N SER A 18 8.58 4.39 -0.42
CA SER A 18 8.32 5.06 0.86
C SER A 18 8.82 6.49 0.91
N LEU A 19 10.03 6.75 0.40
CA LEU A 19 10.55 8.11 0.29
C LEU A 19 9.71 8.97 -0.65
N TYR A 20 9.28 8.41 -1.79
CA TYR A 20 8.44 9.14 -2.72
C TYR A 20 7.11 9.57 -2.07
N VAL A 21 6.49 8.70 -1.27
CA VAL A 21 5.27 9.05 -0.50
C VAL A 21 5.55 10.12 0.55
N PHE A 22 6.69 10.03 1.25
CA PHE A 22 7.11 11.06 2.20
C PHE A 22 7.25 12.43 1.52
N PHE A 23 8.03 12.50 0.43
CA PHE A 23 8.23 13.74 -0.31
C PHE A 23 6.94 14.24 -0.97
N HIS A 24 6.04 13.35 -1.39
CA HIS A 24 4.71 13.72 -1.88
C HIS A 24 3.94 14.58 -0.89
N HIS A 25 3.85 14.15 0.38
CA HIS A 25 3.15 14.91 1.40
C HIS A 25 3.97 16.11 1.88
N PHE A 26 5.29 15.98 1.98
CA PHE A 26 6.17 17.08 2.37
C PHE A 26 6.04 18.27 1.42
N VAL A 27 6.18 18.04 0.11
CA VAL A 27 6.10 19.09 -0.91
C VAL A 27 4.71 19.72 -0.95
N ARG A 28 3.65 18.92 -0.83
CA ARG A 28 2.27 19.43 -0.82
C ARG A 28 1.96 20.31 0.39
N LEU A 29 2.55 20.02 1.55
CA LEU A 29 2.30 20.77 2.77
C LEU A 29 3.21 21.99 2.92
N ASN A 30 4.48 21.88 2.52
CA ASN A 30 5.51 22.90 2.82
C ASN A 30 5.94 23.72 1.60
N LEU A 31 5.72 23.22 0.38
CA LEU A 31 6.17 23.88 -0.86
C LEU A 31 5.05 24.01 -1.92
N PRO A 32 3.83 24.46 -1.56
CA PRO A 32 2.73 24.57 -2.51
C PRO A 32 3.00 25.57 -3.65
N GLU A 33 3.79 26.62 -3.37
CA GLU A 33 4.11 27.72 -4.29
C GLU A 33 5.18 27.37 -5.35
N LEU A 34 5.73 26.15 -5.34
CA LEU A 34 6.72 25.68 -6.32
C LEU A 34 6.05 24.72 -7.33
N PRO A 35 5.32 25.22 -8.34
CA PRO A 35 4.47 24.39 -9.21
C PRO A 35 5.26 23.34 -9.99
N GLY A 36 6.53 23.60 -10.34
CA GLY A 36 7.39 22.61 -11.00
C GLY A 36 7.72 21.40 -10.11
N VAL A 37 8.06 21.65 -8.84
CA VAL A 37 8.37 20.59 -7.86
C VAL A 37 7.10 19.85 -7.45
N ALA A 38 6.00 20.58 -7.21
CA ALA A 38 4.71 20.00 -6.87
C ALA A 38 4.18 19.05 -7.96
N ARG A 39 4.41 19.36 -9.26
CA ARG A 39 4.03 18.49 -10.39
C ARG A 39 4.79 17.16 -10.43
N PHE A 40 6.05 17.11 -10.03
CA PHE A 40 6.83 15.86 -10.00
C PHE A 40 6.32 14.90 -8.91
N PHE A 41 5.85 15.45 -7.80
CA PHE A 41 5.34 14.71 -6.66
C PHE A 41 3.81 14.56 -6.69
N VAL A 42 3.16 14.41 -7.85
CA VAL A 42 1.69 14.20 -7.90
C VAL A 42 1.30 12.73 -7.73
N PHE A 43 2.20 11.79 -8.04
CA PHE A 43 1.89 10.37 -8.17
C PHE A 43 2.02 9.57 -6.86
N GLY A 44 1.72 10.15 -5.69
CA GLY A 44 1.87 9.47 -4.39
C GLY A 44 1.12 8.14 -4.33
N GLN A 45 -0.04 8.06 -4.99
CA GLN A 45 -0.84 6.85 -5.14
C GLN A 45 -0.15 5.76 -5.96
N ALA A 46 0.67 6.14 -6.95
CA ALA A 46 1.41 5.19 -7.77
C ALA A 46 2.39 4.38 -6.89
N ALA A 47 3.11 5.04 -5.98
CA ALA A 47 3.97 4.35 -5.01
C ALA A 47 3.18 3.37 -4.12
N VAL A 48 1.95 3.71 -3.71
CA VAL A 48 1.06 2.82 -2.95
C VAL A 48 0.66 1.57 -3.75
N LEU A 49 0.34 1.73 -5.03
CA LEU A 49 0.01 0.58 -5.90
C LEU A 49 1.22 -0.33 -6.12
N LEU A 50 2.43 0.24 -6.17
CA LEU A 50 3.66 -0.54 -6.14
C LEU A 50 3.80 -1.32 -4.83
N PHE A 51 3.47 -0.74 -3.67
CA PHE A 51 3.41 -1.48 -2.41
C PHE A 51 2.42 -2.65 -2.47
N PHE A 52 1.25 -2.49 -3.10
CA PHE A 52 0.31 -3.61 -3.27
C PHE A 52 0.91 -4.76 -4.07
N LEU A 53 1.55 -4.46 -5.22
CA LEU A 53 2.21 -5.49 -6.04
C LEU A 53 3.35 -6.19 -5.26
N LEU A 54 4.21 -5.42 -4.60
CA LEU A 54 5.31 -5.96 -3.80
C LEU A 54 4.80 -6.78 -2.60
N SER A 55 3.74 -6.31 -1.95
CA SER A 55 3.12 -6.98 -0.80
C SER A 55 2.55 -8.34 -1.20
N GLY A 56 1.82 -8.42 -2.32
CA GLY A 56 1.33 -9.69 -2.87
C GLY A 56 2.45 -10.69 -3.15
N PHE A 57 3.54 -10.22 -3.76
CA PHE A 57 4.71 -11.05 -4.03
C PHE A 57 5.34 -11.58 -2.72
N VAL A 58 5.69 -10.68 -1.81
CA VAL A 58 6.39 -11.04 -0.56
C VAL A 58 5.52 -11.92 0.33
N VAL A 59 4.21 -11.66 0.40
CA VAL A 59 3.27 -12.46 1.20
C VAL A 59 3.20 -13.88 0.68
N HIS A 60 3.03 -14.08 -0.63
CA HIS A 60 2.98 -15.42 -1.20
C HIS A 60 4.33 -16.14 -1.06
N TYR A 61 5.43 -15.46 -1.35
CA TYR A 61 6.78 -16.00 -1.22
C TYR A 61 7.09 -16.46 0.22
N ALA A 62 6.77 -15.64 1.22
CA ALA A 62 7.01 -16.00 2.62
C ALA A 62 6.06 -17.08 3.14
N THR A 63 4.86 -17.23 2.54
CA THR A 63 3.84 -18.16 3.04
C THR A 63 3.98 -19.56 2.44
N VAL A 64 4.31 -19.67 1.15
CA VAL A 64 4.41 -20.95 0.43
C VAL A 64 5.86 -21.31 0.12
N GLY A 65 6.74 -20.32 -0.06
CA GLY A 65 8.13 -20.55 -0.49
C GLY A 65 9.05 -21.18 0.55
N GLN A 66 8.64 -21.23 1.83
CA GLN A 66 9.45 -21.84 2.91
C GLN A 66 9.14 -23.33 3.17
N GLY A 67 8.18 -23.92 2.45
CA GLY A 67 7.75 -25.30 2.68
C GLY A 67 6.88 -25.45 3.94
N GLY A 68 5.91 -26.37 3.87
CA GLY A 68 4.94 -26.60 4.95
C GLY A 68 3.62 -25.85 4.78
N GLU A 69 2.60 -26.30 5.51
CA GLU A 69 1.26 -25.72 5.45
C GLU A 69 1.11 -24.61 6.50
N PRO A 70 0.80 -23.37 6.09
CA PRO A 70 0.63 -22.28 7.04
C PRO A 70 -0.68 -22.47 7.83
N THR A 71 -0.59 -22.50 9.16
CA THR A 71 -1.77 -22.39 10.02
C THR A 71 -2.33 -20.97 9.97
N PHE A 72 -3.65 -20.81 10.08
CA PHE A 72 -4.28 -19.49 10.14
C PHE A 72 -3.72 -18.67 11.31
N ARG A 73 -3.59 -19.30 12.48
CA ARG A 73 -3.02 -18.66 13.69
C ARG A 73 -1.62 -18.13 13.41
N GLY A 74 -0.70 -18.96 12.89
CA GLY A 74 0.66 -18.53 12.59
C GLY A 74 0.71 -17.39 11.56
N TYR A 75 -0.09 -17.51 10.49
CA TYR A 75 -0.19 -16.48 9.46
C TYR A 75 -0.74 -15.16 10.01
N PHE A 76 -1.92 -15.19 10.64
CA PHE A 76 -2.60 -14.03 11.21
C PHE A 76 -1.68 -13.31 12.21
N THR A 77 -1.07 -14.06 13.12
CA THR A 77 -0.18 -13.51 14.14
C THR A 77 1.05 -12.80 13.55
N ARG A 78 1.66 -13.35 12.48
CA ARG A 78 2.76 -12.65 11.78
C ARG A 78 2.31 -11.33 11.15
N ARG A 79 1.12 -11.31 10.52
CA ARG A 79 0.57 -10.10 9.88
C ARG A 79 0.12 -9.07 10.92
N PHE A 80 -0.50 -9.51 12.00
CA PHE A 80 -0.92 -8.67 13.11
C PHE A 80 0.28 -7.94 13.72
N ARG A 81 1.35 -8.65 14.07
CA ARG A 81 2.57 -8.04 14.63
C ARG A 81 3.26 -7.08 13.69
N ARG A 82 3.14 -7.31 12.37
CA ARG A 82 3.74 -6.45 11.37
C ARG A 82 2.99 -5.12 11.25
N ILE A 83 1.66 -5.14 11.33
CA ILE A 83 0.81 -3.96 11.06
C ILE A 83 0.40 -3.25 12.35
N TYR A 84 -0.26 -3.94 13.26
CA TYR A 84 -1.01 -3.30 14.35
C TYR A 84 -0.16 -2.44 15.31
N PRO A 85 1.05 -2.83 15.73
CA PRO A 85 1.80 -2.03 16.70
C PRO A 85 2.16 -0.63 16.18
N THR A 86 2.78 -0.57 15.00
CA THR A 86 3.15 0.69 14.35
C THR A 86 1.90 1.46 13.90
N TYR A 87 0.86 0.76 13.44
CA TYR A 87 -0.41 1.38 13.10
C TYR A 87 -1.10 2.04 14.30
N PHE A 88 -1.11 1.39 15.46
CA PHE A 88 -1.66 1.96 16.70
C PHE A 88 -0.91 3.23 17.10
N LEU A 89 0.42 3.23 17.01
CA LEU A 89 1.21 4.44 17.21
C LEU A 89 0.84 5.54 16.21
N ALA A 90 0.55 5.20 14.96
CA ALA A 90 0.09 6.16 13.96
C ALA A 90 -1.27 6.77 14.32
N LEU A 91 -2.22 5.98 14.84
CA LEU A 91 -3.51 6.49 15.31
C LEU A 91 -3.33 7.48 16.47
N VAL A 92 -2.50 7.12 17.47
CA VAL A 92 -2.17 8.01 18.60
C VAL A 92 -1.48 9.28 18.12
N ALA A 93 -0.50 9.16 17.22
CA ALA A 93 0.19 10.31 16.63
C ALA A 93 -0.76 11.22 15.84
N SER A 94 -1.77 10.65 15.19
CA SER A 94 -2.77 11.40 14.42
C SER A 94 -3.74 12.15 15.34
N TYR A 95 -4.15 11.54 16.45
CA TYR A 95 -4.90 12.25 17.51
C TYR A 95 -4.07 13.38 18.13
N ALA A 96 -2.81 13.11 18.50
CA ALA A 96 -1.92 14.13 19.03
C ALA A 96 -1.72 15.29 18.06
N ALA A 97 -1.55 15.00 16.77
CA ALA A 97 -1.46 16.02 15.72
C ALA A 97 -2.71 16.88 15.64
N ALA A 98 -3.90 16.28 15.69
CA ALA A 98 -5.16 17.03 15.69
C ALA A 98 -5.28 17.95 16.92
N CYS A 99 -4.92 17.46 18.12
CA CYS A 99 -4.92 18.27 19.33
C CYS A 99 -3.94 19.46 19.26
N VAL A 100 -2.74 19.25 18.71
CA VAL A 100 -1.74 20.31 18.52
C VAL A 100 -2.23 21.36 17.51
N LEU A 101 -2.83 20.92 16.40
CA LEU A 101 -3.37 21.83 15.39
C LEU A 101 -4.47 22.73 15.97
N GLU A 102 -5.41 22.14 16.71
CA GLU A 102 -6.55 22.83 17.33
C GLU A 102 -6.18 23.60 18.61
N GLY A 103 -5.01 23.34 19.20
CA GLY A 103 -4.57 23.96 20.45
C GLY A 103 -5.36 23.52 21.69
N ARG A 104 -6.10 22.41 21.60
CA ARG A 104 -6.95 21.84 22.65
C ARG A 104 -7.16 20.35 22.42
N LEU A 105 -7.69 19.65 23.41
CA LEU A 105 -8.15 18.28 23.22
C LEU A 105 -9.34 18.26 22.25
N VAL A 106 -9.23 17.47 21.18
CA VAL A 106 -10.30 17.25 20.20
C VAL A 106 -11.14 16.04 20.60
N ASP A 107 -12.38 15.98 20.11
CA ASP A 107 -13.23 14.79 20.27
C ASP A 107 -12.51 13.58 19.63
N PRO A 108 -12.33 12.46 20.35
CA PRO A 108 -11.66 11.28 19.81
C PRO A 108 -12.44 10.56 18.70
N LEU A 109 -13.69 10.94 18.41
CA LEU A 109 -14.52 10.35 17.36
C LEU A 109 -14.57 8.80 17.46
N PRO A 110 -15.15 8.25 18.55
CA PRO A 110 -15.02 6.83 18.90
C PRO A 110 -15.49 5.87 17.80
N ARG A 111 -16.51 6.24 17.01
CA ARG A 111 -16.96 5.46 15.86
C ARG A 111 -15.88 5.38 14.78
N GLU A 112 -15.24 6.49 14.43
CA GLU A 112 -14.19 6.52 13.42
C GLU A 112 -12.95 5.79 13.90
N LEU A 113 -12.58 5.97 15.18
CA LEU A 113 -11.49 5.24 15.80
C LEU A 113 -11.73 3.72 15.74
N PHE A 114 -12.95 3.26 16.07
CA PHE A 114 -13.30 1.85 15.99
C PHE A 114 -13.18 1.29 14.57
N VAL A 115 -13.72 2.00 13.56
CA VAL A 115 -13.61 1.59 12.15
C VAL A 115 -12.14 1.55 11.70
N ASN A 116 -11.32 2.49 12.13
CA ASN A 116 -9.89 2.52 11.83
C ASN A 116 -9.12 1.39 12.54
N LEU A 117 -9.46 1.05 13.79
CA LEU A 117 -8.88 -0.10 14.50
C LEU A 117 -9.22 -1.44 13.83
N ALA A 118 -10.42 -1.52 13.24
CA ALA A 118 -10.85 -2.65 12.42
C ALA A 118 -10.27 -2.64 10.99
N LEU A 119 -9.48 -1.61 10.64
CA LEU A 119 -8.87 -1.43 9.33
C LEU A 119 -9.92 -1.41 8.20
N TRP A 120 -11.04 -0.71 8.40
CA TRP A 120 -12.11 -0.53 7.40
C TRP A 120 -12.24 0.92 6.89
N GLN A 121 -11.30 1.78 7.24
CA GLN A 121 -11.22 3.14 6.71
C GLN A 121 -10.81 3.15 5.24
N ASP A 122 -11.30 4.12 4.48
CA ASP A 122 -10.85 4.39 3.12
C ASP A 122 -11.02 5.89 2.84
N ARG A 123 -10.45 6.40 1.74
CA ARG A 123 -10.51 7.81 1.34
C ARG A 123 -11.95 8.31 1.29
N ALA A 124 -12.18 9.62 1.36
CA ALA A 124 -13.53 10.15 1.19
C ALA A 124 -14.13 9.74 -0.18
N ARG A 125 -15.07 8.78 -0.16
CA ARG A 125 -15.87 8.33 -1.31
C ARG A 125 -17.17 7.67 -0.82
N ALA A 126 -18.12 7.52 -1.74
CA ALA A 126 -19.42 6.92 -1.46
C ALA A 126 -19.28 5.54 -0.80
N GLY A 127 -20.15 5.23 0.16
CA GLY A 127 -20.19 3.94 0.84
C GLY A 127 -19.20 3.75 1.98
N ASN A 128 -18.22 4.64 2.16
CA ASN A 128 -17.21 4.45 3.20
C ASN A 128 -17.74 4.63 4.61
N TRP A 129 -17.30 3.75 5.52
CA TRP A 129 -17.73 3.79 6.92
C TRP A 129 -17.03 4.87 7.73
N ALA A 130 -15.73 5.09 7.48
CA ALA A 130 -14.95 6.17 8.06
C ALA A 130 -13.80 6.55 7.12
N THR A 131 -13.33 7.78 7.25
CA THR A 131 -12.08 8.25 6.63
C THR A 131 -10.88 7.88 7.51
N PRO A 132 -9.64 8.00 6.98
CA PRO A 132 -8.44 7.83 7.78
C PRO A 132 -8.46 8.72 9.03
N TYR A 133 -8.21 8.10 10.19
CA TYR A 133 -8.36 8.74 11.49
C TYR A 133 -7.60 10.07 11.57
N MET A 134 -8.29 11.12 12.03
CA MET A 134 -7.74 12.46 12.22
C MET A 134 -7.02 13.01 10.98
N GLY A 135 -7.50 12.66 9.78
CA GLY A 135 -6.97 13.17 8.52
C GLY A 135 -5.64 12.55 8.07
N ASN A 136 -5.18 11.46 8.69
CA ASN A 136 -3.95 10.76 8.29
C ASN A 136 -4.15 10.00 6.96
N SER A 137 -4.19 10.75 5.85
CA SER A 137 -4.64 10.25 4.57
C SER A 137 -3.94 8.97 4.08
N PRO A 138 -2.62 8.72 4.29
CA PRO A 138 -1.96 7.45 3.93
C PRO A 138 -2.60 6.18 4.50
N LEU A 139 -3.30 6.24 5.64
CA LEU A 139 -3.85 5.03 6.29
C LEU A 139 -4.94 4.35 5.45
N TRP A 140 -5.49 5.01 4.42
CA TRP A 140 -6.48 4.41 3.52
C TRP A 140 -6.00 3.11 2.90
N SER A 141 -4.73 2.98 2.54
CA SER A 141 -4.23 1.80 1.83
C SER A 141 -3.99 0.59 2.73
N LEU A 142 -3.90 0.82 4.05
CA LEU A 142 -3.68 -0.25 5.02
C LEU A 142 -4.91 -1.09 5.27
N SER A 143 -6.12 -0.52 5.11
CA SER A 143 -7.35 -1.30 5.14
C SER A 143 -7.33 -2.37 4.05
N TYR A 144 -7.00 -1.95 2.82
CA TYR A 144 -6.82 -2.86 1.69
C TYR A 144 -5.75 -3.92 1.98
N GLU A 145 -4.55 -3.53 2.42
CA GLU A 145 -3.48 -4.49 2.68
C GLU A 145 -3.88 -5.55 3.73
N TRP A 146 -4.50 -5.14 4.84
CA TRP A 146 -4.96 -6.06 5.87
C TRP A 146 -6.02 -7.04 5.36
N TRP A 147 -7.03 -6.54 4.66
CA TRP A 147 -8.10 -7.39 4.15
C TRP A 147 -7.68 -8.23 2.94
N PHE A 148 -6.70 -7.78 2.15
CA PHE A 148 -6.02 -8.63 1.15
C PHE A 148 -5.32 -9.80 1.82
N TYR A 149 -4.69 -9.61 2.98
CA TYR A 149 -4.07 -10.71 3.70
C TYR A 149 -5.09 -11.76 4.15
N MET A 150 -6.26 -11.32 4.62
CA MET A 150 -7.33 -12.22 5.05
C MET A 150 -7.93 -12.96 3.85
N ALA A 151 -8.26 -12.23 2.79
CA ALA A 151 -8.78 -12.80 1.55
C ALA A 151 -7.78 -13.78 0.91
N TYR A 152 -6.49 -13.43 0.90
CA TYR A 152 -5.42 -14.31 0.39
C TYR A 152 -5.38 -15.65 1.11
N PHE A 153 -5.42 -15.64 2.45
CA PHE A 153 -5.38 -16.88 3.22
C PHE A 153 -6.64 -17.73 2.95
N ALA A 154 -7.81 -17.10 2.86
CA ALA A 154 -9.06 -17.78 2.51
C ALA A 154 -8.96 -18.45 1.13
N VAL A 155 -8.53 -17.71 0.09
CA VAL A 155 -8.34 -18.25 -1.26
C VAL A 155 -7.32 -19.39 -1.24
N LEU A 156 -6.17 -19.20 -0.60
CA LEU A 156 -5.12 -20.23 -0.48
C LEU A 156 -5.68 -21.52 0.13
N ARG A 157 -6.49 -21.41 1.19
CA ARG A 157 -7.07 -22.56 1.90
C ARG A 157 -8.15 -23.26 1.08
N LEU A 158 -9.02 -22.50 0.42
CA LEU A 158 -10.12 -23.02 -0.41
C LEU A 158 -9.59 -23.69 -1.69
N THR A 159 -8.47 -23.22 -2.23
CA THR A 159 -7.89 -23.75 -3.47
C THR A 159 -6.63 -24.58 -3.25
N ARG A 160 -6.39 -25.07 -2.03
CA ARG A 160 -5.16 -25.76 -1.63
C ARG A 160 -4.80 -26.93 -2.56
N ASN A 161 -5.78 -27.76 -2.89
CA ASN A 161 -5.62 -28.93 -3.76
C ASN A 161 -6.16 -28.70 -5.18
N ALA A 162 -6.49 -27.45 -5.50
CA ALA A 162 -7.08 -27.10 -6.79
C ALA A 162 -6.00 -26.63 -7.77
N LYS A 163 -6.36 -26.61 -9.05
CA LYS A 163 -5.49 -26.06 -10.09
C LYS A 163 -5.34 -24.55 -9.89
N ARG A 164 -4.20 -23.98 -10.33
CA ARG A 164 -3.95 -22.53 -10.36
C ARG A 164 -5.12 -21.74 -10.94
N ALA A 165 -5.75 -22.27 -12.00
CA ALA A 165 -6.90 -21.65 -12.67
C ALA A 165 -8.11 -21.48 -11.73
N THR A 166 -8.33 -22.40 -10.78
CA THR A 166 -9.41 -22.29 -9.79
C THR A 166 -9.16 -21.13 -8.83
N ALA A 167 -7.93 -20.98 -8.33
CA ALA A 167 -7.56 -19.84 -7.48
C ALA A 167 -7.75 -18.51 -8.22
N LEU A 168 -7.26 -18.44 -9.46
CA LEU A 168 -7.42 -17.24 -10.28
C LEU A 168 -8.88 -16.95 -10.61
N GLY A 169 -9.69 -17.96 -10.92
CA GLY A 169 -11.12 -17.82 -11.15
C GLY A 169 -11.86 -17.30 -9.92
N LEU A 170 -11.52 -17.79 -8.72
CA LEU A 170 -12.07 -17.29 -7.47
C LEU A 170 -11.67 -15.82 -7.22
N VAL A 171 -10.41 -15.45 -7.44
CA VAL A 171 -9.96 -14.06 -7.32
C VAL A 171 -10.67 -13.15 -8.31
N PHE A 172 -10.81 -13.59 -9.56
CA PHE A 172 -11.56 -12.85 -10.57
C PHE A 172 -13.03 -12.70 -10.19
N ALA A 173 -13.67 -13.76 -9.67
CA ALA A 173 -15.06 -13.69 -9.20
C ALA A 173 -15.20 -12.71 -8.02
N ILE A 174 -14.30 -12.73 -7.04
CA ILE A 174 -14.28 -11.77 -5.93
C ILE A 174 -14.14 -10.34 -6.45
N ALA A 175 -13.21 -10.10 -7.37
CA ALA A 175 -12.99 -8.76 -7.93
C ALA A 175 -14.13 -8.29 -8.81
N LEU A 176 -14.73 -9.17 -9.60
CA LEU A 176 -15.89 -8.87 -10.44
C LEU A 176 -17.11 -8.56 -9.58
N LEU A 177 -17.45 -9.43 -8.63
CA LEU A 177 -18.57 -9.19 -7.71
C LEU A 177 -18.34 -7.92 -6.88
N GLY A 178 -17.12 -7.70 -6.39
CA GLY A 178 -16.72 -6.48 -5.70
C GLY A 178 -16.93 -5.24 -6.56
N THR A 179 -16.52 -5.28 -7.83
CA THR A 179 -16.69 -4.17 -8.78
C THR A 179 -18.17 -3.90 -9.09
N LEU A 180 -18.95 -4.94 -9.40
CA LEU A 180 -20.37 -4.80 -9.72
C LEU A 180 -21.17 -4.27 -8.51
N THR A 181 -20.86 -4.76 -7.31
CA THR A 181 -21.48 -4.27 -6.08
C THR A 181 -21.00 -2.88 -5.71
N ASP A 182 -19.74 -2.50 -5.95
CA ASP A 182 -19.25 -1.13 -5.74
C ASP A 182 -20.01 -0.14 -6.64
N ILE A 183 -20.21 -0.48 -7.91
CA ILE A 183 -20.96 0.36 -8.86
C ILE A 183 -22.41 0.57 -8.41
N ARG A 184 -23.07 -0.47 -7.88
CA ARG A 184 -24.51 -0.43 -7.58
C ARG A 184 -24.84 -0.03 -6.14
N TRP A 185 -24.02 -0.45 -5.19
CA TRP A 185 -24.14 -0.24 -3.74
C TRP A 185 -22.74 -0.08 -3.11
N PRO A 186 -22.10 1.08 -3.28
CA PRO A 186 -20.76 1.34 -2.77
C PRO A 186 -20.64 1.00 -1.28
N ASN A 187 -19.59 0.27 -0.89
CA ASN A 187 -19.29 -0.09 0.49
C ASN A 187 -17.83 -0.57 0.63
N PRO A 188 -17.24 -0.54 1.84
CA PRO A 188 -15.81 -0.83 2.04
C PRO A 188 -15.40 -2.25 1.67
N VAL A 189 -16.33 -3.21 1.72
CA VAL A 189 -16.03 -4.60 1.36
C VAL A 189 -15.90 -4.72 -0.17
N SER A 190 -16.82 -4.13 -0.92
CA SER A 190 -16.80 -4.08 -2.38
C SER A 190 -15.56 -3.33 -2.90
N HIS A 191 -15.19 -2.25 -2.20
CA HIS A 191 -13.98 -1.48 -2.44
C HIS A 191 -12.72 -2.35 -2.40
N VAL A 192 -12.52 -3.07 -1.29
CA VAL A 192 -11.38 -3.98 -1.13
C VAL A 192 -11.47 -5.12 -2.16
N ALA A 193 -12.63 -5.74 -2.31
CA ALA A 193 -12.81 -6.87 -3.21
C ALA A 193 -12.44 -6.52 -4.66
N SER A 194 -12.86 -5.34 -5.17
CA SER A 194 -12.51 -4.87 -6.52
C SER A 194 -10.98 -4.77 -6.72
N TYR A 195 -10.25 -4.20 -5.76
CA TYR A 195 -8.80 -4.00 -5.87
C TYR A 195 -7.98 -5.28 -5.66
N PHE A 196 -8.59 -6.35 -5.13
CA PHE A 196 -7.89 -7.58 -4.78
C PHE A 196 -7.15 -8.20 -5.99
N VAL A 197 -7.70 -8.07 -7.20
CA VAL A 197 -7.05 -8.56 -8.43
C VAL A 197 -5.71 -7.88 -8.72
N LEU A 198 -5.57 -6.59 -8.37
CA LEU A 198 -4.33 -5.83 -8.56
C LEU A 198 -3.23 -6.34 -7.64
N TRP A 199 -3.56 -6.55 -6.36
CA TRP A 199 -2.63 -7.13 -5.39
C TRP A 199 -2.25 -8.58 -5.74
N TRP A 200 -3.21 -9.35 -6.28
CA TRP A 200 -3.00 -10.74 -6.70
C TRP A 200 -2.01 -10.89 -7.87
N LEU A 201 -1.79 -9.86 -8.69
CA LEU A 201 -0.72 -9.88 -9.69
C LEU A 201 0.65 -10.15 -9.05
N GLY A 202 0.92 -9.56 -7.88
CA GLY A 202 2.13 -9.84 -7.11
C GLY A 202 2.21 -11.31 -6.65
N VAL A 203 1.08 -11.88 -6.21
CA VAL A 203 0.98 -13.29 -5.82
C VAL A 203 1.33 -14.22 -6.98
N GLU A 204 0.81 -13.94 -8.17
CA GLU A 204 1.09 -14.73 -9.37
C GLU A 204 2.54 -14.58 -9.82
N MET A 205 3.15 -13.40 -9.68
CA MET A 205 4.59 -13.21 -9.90
C MET A 205 5.43 -14.06 -8.94
N ALA A 206 5.08 -14.09 -7.66
CA ALA A 206 5.77 -14.94 -6.68
C ALA A 206 5.59 -16.42 -6.97
N ARG A 207 4.39 -16.86 -7.34
CA ARG A 207 4.11 -18.26 -7.68
C ARG A 207 5.02 -18.75 -8.82
N GLU A 208 5.13 -17.97 -9.89
CA GLU A 208 6.01 -18.29 -11.02
C GLU A 208 7.48 -18.26 -10.62
N TYR A 209 7.87 -17.25 -9.82
CA TYR A 209 9.24 -17.15 -9.34
C TYR A 209 9.65 -18.36 -8.49
N ILE A 210 8.78 -18.84 -7.60
CA ILE A 210 9.03 -20.03 -6.77
C ILE A 210 9.17 -21.28 -7.65
N GLY A 211 8.25 -21.48 -8.60
CA GLY A 211 8.20 -22.69 -9.42
C GLY A 211 9.26 -22.75 -10.53
N HIS A 212 9.66 -21.61 -11.08
CA HIS A 212 10.48 -21.57 -12.30
C HIS A 212 11.70 -20.66 -12.22
N ARG A 213 11.89 -19.92 -11.12
CA ARG A 213 12.96 -18.92 -10.93
C ARG A 213 12.98 -17.80 -11.96
N ASP A 214 11.90 -17.69 -12.74
CA ASP A 214 11.64 -16.67 -13.72
C ASP A 214 10.12 -16.42 -13.82
N VAL A 215 9.77 -15.20 -14.19
CA VAL A 215 8.39 -14.75 -14.39
C VAL A 215 8.21 -14.49 -15.87
N THR A 216 7.24 -15.12 -16.55
CA THR A 216 7.09 -14.96 -18.01
C THR A 216 5.74 -14.37 -18.37
N LEU A 217 5.69 -13.51 -19.39
CA LEU A 217 4.44 -12.86 -19.80
C LEU A 217 3.36 -13.89 -20.14
N ARG A 218 3.74 -14.98 -20.82
CA ARG A 218 2.81 -16.07 -21.18
C ARG A 218 2.15 -16.71 -19.96
N ARG A 219 2.89 -16.93 -18.88
CA ARG A 219 2.35 -17.55 -17.65
C ARG A 219 1.56 -16.54 -16.81
N GLN A 220 1.91 -15.25 -16.88
CA GLN A 220 1.18 -14.16 -16.23
C GLN A 220 -0.08 -13.73 -16.99
N ALA A 221 -0.16 -14.03 -18.28
CA ALA A 221 -1.24 -13.57 -19.15
C ALA A 221 -2.65 -13.81 -18.57
N PRO A 222 -2.99 -14.96 -17.97
CA PRO A 222 -4.31 -15.15 -17.37
C PRO A 222 -4.62 -14.15 -16.25
N ALA A 223 -3.65 -13.86 -15.39
CA ALA A 223 -3.81 -12.91 -14.28
C ALA A 223 -3.90 -11.46 -14.79
N LEU A 224 -3.09 -11.14 -15.80
CA LEU A 224 -3.14 -9.83 -16.47
C LEU A 224 -4.46 -9.63 -17.20
N LEU A 225 -5.00 -10.66 -17.86
CA LEU A 225 -6.30 -10.60 -18.51
C LEU A 225 -7.42 -10.39 -17.48
N ALA A 226 -7.40 -11.09 -16.35
CA ALA A 226 -8.37 -10.87 -15.27
C ALA A 226 -8.32 -9.42 -14.75
N ALA A 227 -7.12 -8.87 -14.50
CA ALA A 227 -6.97 -7.49 -14.08
C ALA A 227 -7.38 -6.49 -15.18
N ALA A 228 -7.07 -6.79 -16.44
CA ALA A 228 -7.45 -5.96 -17.59
C ALA A 228 -8.97 -5.93 -17.80
N SER A 229 -9.67 -7.06 -17.56
CA SER A 229 -11.13 -7.10 -17.61
C SER A 229 -11.77 -6.18 -16.58
N ILE A 230 -11.30 -6.22 -15.32
CA ILE A 230 -11.79 -5.31 -14.27
C ILE A 230 -11.42 -3.85 -14.59
N THR A 231 -10.21 -3.62 -15.13
CA THR A 231 -9.78 -2.29 -15.60
C THR A 231 -10.71 -1.76 -16.69
N ALA A 232 -11.08 -2.59 -17.67
CA ALA A 232 -11.99 -2.20 -18.74
C ALA A 232 -13.38 -1.82 -18.23
N ILE A 233 -13.89 -2.53 -17.21
CA ILE A 233 -15.16 -2.16 -16.54
C ILE A 233 -15.04 -0.77 -15.92
N TRP A 234 -13.98 -0.49 -15.15
CA TRP A 234 -13.79 0.83 -14.54
C TRP A 234 -13.56 1.94 -15.58
N VAL A 235 -12.90 1.66 -16.70
CA VAL A 235 -12.79 2.59 -17.83
C VAL A 235 -14.17 2.89 -18.41
N MET A 236 -14.99 1.86 -18.65
CA MET A 236 -16.36 2.02 -19.14
C MET A 236 -17.22 2.86 -18.18
N VAL A 237 -17.15 2.58 -16.88
CA VAL A 237 -17.87 3.33 -15.85
C VAL A 237 -17.43 4.79 -15.83
N ALA A 238 -16.13 5.07 -15.90
CA ALA A 238 -15.63 6.45 -15.94
C ALA A 238 -16.07 7.21 -17.19
N VAL A 239 -16.06 6.57 -18.35
CA VAL A 239 -16.54 7.15 -19.61
C VAL A 239 -18.03 7.44 -19.55
N GLN A 240 -18.85 6.47 -19.10
CA GLN A 240 -20.29 6.63 -18.94
C GLN A 240 -20.67 7.70 -17.91
N SER A 241 -19.84 7.87 -16.87
CA SER A 241 -20.02 8.89 -15.85
C SER A 241 -19.54 10.29 -16.29
N GLY A 242 -19.03 10.44 -17.51
CA GLY A 242 -18.56 11.72 -18.03
C GLY A 242 -17.34 12.29 -17.29
N VAL A 243 -16.48 11.43 -16.73
CA VAL A 243 -15.31 11.84 -15.94
C VAL A 243 -14.40 12.74 -16.80
N SER A 244 -14.22 13.98 -16.35
CA SER A 244 -13.35 14.98 -16.99
C SER A 244 -12.67 15.84 -15.93
N GLY A 245 -11.55 16.49 -16.31
CA GLY A 245 -10.82 17.43 -15.44
C GLY A 245 -10.52 16.87 -14.03
N ALA A 246 -11.05 17.53 -13.01
CA ALA A 246 -10.87 17.15 -11.60
C ALA A 246 -11.55 15.82 -11.22
N GLY A 247 -12.57 15.37 -11.97
CA GLY A 247 -13.25 14.09 -11.71
C GLY A 247 -12.34 12.87 -11.81
N TRP A 248 -11.18 13.01 -12.46
CA TRP A 248 -10.13 11.99 -12.46
C TRP A 248 -9.46 11.80 -11.09
N TYR A 249 -9.66 12.70 -10.12
CA TYR A 249 -9.15 12.59 -8.75
C TYR A 249 -10.21 12.13 -7.74
N GLU A 250 -11.43 11.91 -8.21
CA GLU A 250 -12.58 11.44 -7.43
C GLU A 250 -13.14 10.14 -8.01
N HIS A 251 -13.96 9.44 -7.24
CA HIS A 251 -14.61 8.23 -7.74
C HIS A 251 -15.65 8.57 -8.83
N PRO A 252 -15.73 7.84 -9.95
CA PRO A 252 -15.01 6.61 -10.31
C PRO A 252 -13.65 6.84 -11.01
N GLY A 253 -13.34 8.05 -11.46
CA GLY A 253 -12.13 8.37 -12.22
C GLY A 253 -10.82 8.00 -11.50
N LEU A 254 -10.77 8.20 -10.19
CA LEU A 254 -9.63 7.82 -9.36
C LEU A 254 -9.41 6.32 -9.34
N THR A 255 -10.48 5.53 -9.19
CA THR A 255 -10.41 4.07 -9.23
C THR A 255 -9.88 3.62 -10.59
N THR A 256 -10.44 4.15 -11.68
CA THR A 256 -9.97 3.86 -13.03
C THR A 256 -8.48 4.18 -13.19
N ARG A 257 -8.01 5.31 -12.67
CA ARG A 257 -6.57 5.64 -12.68
C ARG A 257 -5.73 4.68 -11.89
N HIS A 258 -6.18 4.21 -10.73
CA HIS A 258 -5.41 3.23 -9.96
C HIS A 258 -5.23 1.93 -10.75
N PHE A 259 -6.29 1.44 -11.40
CA PHE A 259 -6.22 0.25 -12.25
C PHE A 259 -5.29 0.47 -13.45
N LEU A 260 -5.47 1.56 -14.19
CA LEU A 260 -4.61 1.92 -15.34
C LEU A 260 -3.14 2.11 -14.94
N THR A 261 -2.89 2.78 -13.81
CA THR A 261 -1.53 3.00 -13.29
C THR A 261 -0.88 1.67 -12.93
N THR A 262 -1.62 0.76 -12.30
CA THR A 262 -1.10 -0.57 -11.97
C THR A 262 -0.77 -1.38 -13.23
N MET A 263 -1.64 -1.35 -14.25
CA MET A 263 -1.36 -1.99 -15.54
C MET A 263 -0.11 -1.39 -16.21
N GLY A 264 0.00 -0.05 -16.20
CA GLY A 264 1.16 0.67 -16.70
C GLY A 264 2.45 0.30 -15.96
N MET A 265 2.42 0.19 -14.63
CA MET A 265 3.57 -0.24 -13.82
C MET A 265 4.03 -1.64 -14.18
N VAL A 266 3.09 -2.58 -14.35
CA VAL A 266 3.42 -3.95 -14.74
C VAL A 266 4.02 -3.96 -16.14
N ALA A 267 3.48 -3.18 -17.09
CA ALA A 267 4.05 -3.03 -18.42
C ALA A 267 5.47 -2.42 -18.40
N ILE A 268 5.70 -1.38 -17.60
CA ILE A 268 7.03 -0.78 -17.39
C ILE A 268 7.99 -1.82 -16.78
N GLY A 269 7.54 -2.59 -15.79
CA GLY A 269 8.32 -3.66 -15.18
C GLY A 269 8.74 -4.72 -16.20
N TRP A 270 7.85 -5.07 -17.14
CA TRP A 270 8.17 -5.96 -18.25
C TRP A 270 9.16 -5.35 -19.24
N GLY A 271 8.98 -4.08 -19.62
CA GLY A 271 9.92 -3.36 -20.47
C GLY A 271 11.32 -3.32 -19.83
N TRP A 272 11.40 -3.08 -18.53
CA TRP A 272 12.66 -3.06 -17.80
C TRP A 272 13.29 -4.45 -17.71
N LYS A 273 12.47 -5.50 -17.54
CA LYS A 273 12.94 -6.90 -17.61
C LYS A 273 13.50 -7.25 -19.00
N ALA A 274 12.82 -6.83 -20.07
CA ALA A 274 13.28 -7.04 -21.45
C ALA A 274 14.63 -6.34 -21.70
N ALA A 275 14.80 -5.14 -21.12
CA ALA A 275 16.07 -4.43 -21.06
C ALA A 275 17.04 -4.99 -20.00
N ARG A 276 16.85 -6.22 -19.50
CA ARG A 276 17.71 -6.90 -18.51
C ARG A 276 18.01 -6.06 -17.25
N PHE A 277 17.05 -5.24 -16.82
CA PHE A 277 17.18 -4.35 -15.67
C PHE A 277 18.39 -3.40 -15.75
N VAL A 278 18.70 -2.89 -16.94
CA VAL A 278 19.75 -1.87 -17.14
C VAL A 278 19.60 -0.74 -16.11
N ALA A 279 20.72 -0.38 -15.48
CA ALA A 279 20.84 0.67 -14.45
C ALA A 279 20.03 0.47 -13.15
N PHE A 280 19.38 -0.68 -12.92
CA PHE A 280 18.56 -0.91 -11.72
C PHE A 280 19.34 -0.68 -10.42
N ASP A 281 20.46 -1.38 -10.24
CA ASP A 281 21.25 -1.25 -9.01
C ASP A 281 21.87 0.16 -8.88
N ARG A 282 22.23 0.80 -10.00
CA ARG A 282 22.76 2.18 -9.99
C ARG A 282 21.71 3.19 -9.50
N LEU A 283 20.45 3.02 -9.91
CA LEU A 283 19.36 3.93 -9.57
C LEU A 283 18.76 3.64 -8.19
N LEU A 284 18.61 2.37 -7.83
CA LEU A 284 17.75 1.97 -6.71
C LEU A 284 18.49 1.48 -5.46
N LYS A 285 19.74 1.01 -5.58
CA LYS A 285 20.46 0.39 -4.45
C LYS A 285 20.55 1.28 -3.21
N TRP A 286 20.74 2.58 -3.41
CA TRP A 286 20.81 3.56 -2.31
C TRP A 286 19.52 3.65 -1.50
N PHE A 287 18.38 3.40 -2.11
CA PHE A 287 17.10 3.39 -1.40
C PHE A 287 16.93 2.19 -0.46
N GLY A 288 17.77 1.17 -0.59
CA GLY A 288 17.79 0.03 0.34
C GLY A 288 18.00 0.42 1.81
N VAL A 289 18.68 1.54 2.08
CA VAL A 289 18.88 2.06 3.44
C VAL A 289 17.56 2.44 4.10
N PHE A 290 16.57 2.88 3.32
CA PHE A 290 15.25 3.31 3.81
C PHE A 290 14.24 2.17 3.86
N ALA A 291 14.52 1.05 3.20
CA ALA A 291 13.61 -0.09 3.15
C ALA A 291 13.20 -0.61 4.55
N PRO A 292 14.11 -0.74 5.55
CA PRO A 292 13.73 -1.17 6.90
C PRO A 292 12.84 -0.17 7.65
N LEU A 293 12.77 1.08 7.19
CA LEU A 293 11.97 2.16 7.80
C LEU A 293 10.66 2.40 7.05
N SER A 294 10.44 1.71 5.93
CA SER A 294 9.43 2.08 4.95
C SER A 294 8.01 2.12 5.51
N TYR A 295 7.69 1.21 6.44
CA TYR A 295 6.33 1.09 6.98
C TYR A 295 6.04 2.15 8.04
N ALA A 296 6.88 2.31 9.07
CA ALA A 296 6.78 3.43 10.00
C ALA A 296 6.81 4.80 9.28
N LEU A 297 7.70 5.00 8.31
CA LEU A 297 7.74 6.23 7.53
C LEU A 297 6.40 6.46 6.81
N TYR A 298 5.83 5.41 6.21
CA TYR A 298 4.55 5.50 5.52
C TYR A 298 3.39 5.97 6.41
N VAL A 299 3.30 5.50 7.66
CA VAL A 299 2.15 5.80 8.53
C VAL A 299 2.36 6.99 9.48
N LEU A 300 3.60 7.28 9.86
CA LEU A 300 3.91 8.32 10.85
C LEU A 300 4.29 9.66 10.22
N HIS A 301 4.71 9.71 8.94
CA HIS A 301 5.20 10.97 8.39
C HIS A 301 4.14 12.07 8.44
N LEU A 302 2.91 11.82 7.97
CA LEU A 302 1.90 12.87 7.85
C LEU A 302 1.53 13.54 9.19
N PRO A 303 1.17 12.82 10.27
CA PRO A 303 0.89 13.48 11.55
C PRO A 303 2.10 14.24 12.10
N MET A 304 3.32 13.74 11.88
CA MET A 304 4.53 14.45 12.29
C MET A 304 4.77 15.73 11.47
N LEU A 305 4.53 15.68 10.16
CA LEU A 305 4.59 16.85 9.28
C LEU A 305 3.59 17.92 9.74
N LEU A 306 2.36 17.53 10.10
CA LEU A 306 1.32 18.46 10.56
C LEU A 306 1.68 19.14 11.88
N ILE A 307 2.18 18.38 12.87
CA ILE A 307 2.65 18.94 14.15
C ILE A 307 3.77 19.95 13.91
N ALA A 308 4.74 19.59 13.08
CA ALA A 308 5.89 20.43 12.82
C ALA A 308 5.51 21.75 12.14
N VAL A 309 4.64 21.72 11.11
CA VAL A 309 4.10 22.93 10.46
C VAL A 309 3.43 23.85 11.49
N ARG A 310 2.66 23.29 12.44
CA ARG A 310 1.97 24.08 13.47
C ARG A 310 2.91 24.74 14.47
N LEU A 311 4.00 24.07 14.84
CA LEU A 311 4.96 24.54 15.85
C LEU A 311 5.88 25.67 15.34
N GLY A 312 5.63 26.23 14.16
CA GLY A 312 6.43 27.33 13.62
C GLY A 312 7.73 26.81 13.00
N ALA A 313 7.61 25.76 12.18
CA ALA A 313 8.61 25.43 11.18
C ALA A 313 8.99 26.74 10.45
N SER A 314 10.28 27.10 10.50
CA SER A 314 11.04 28.31 10.13
C SER A 314 10.49 29.38 9.15
N GLY A 315 9.34 29.22 8.53
CA GLY A 315 8.78 30.07 7.48
C GLY A 315 9.33 29.75 6.09
N TYR A 316 10.35 28.87 6.01
CA TYR A 316 11.03 28.49 4.79
C TYR A 316 10.89 26.97 4.60
N GLY A 317 9.91 26.55 3.79
CA GLY A 317 9.50 25.15 3.68
C GLY A 317 10.60 24.14 3.33
N THR A 318 11.75 24.55 2.77
CA THR A 318 12.92 23.66 2.57
C THR A 318 13.82 23.54 3.80
N ALA A 319 13.94 24.58 4.63
CA ALA A 319 14.70 24.55 5.88
C ALA A 319 14.02 23.60 6.90
N ASP A 320 12.72 23.41 6.77
CA ASP A 320 11.96 22.49 7.60
C ASP A 320 12.33 21.02 7.39
N LEU A 321 12.81 20.67 6.19
CA LEU A 321 13.34 19.34 5.92
C LEU A 321 14.59 19.02 6.76
N VAL A 322 15.42 20.04 7.05
CA VAL A 322 16.73 19.88 7.69
C VAL A 322 16.59 19.43 9.14
N TRP A 323 15.59 19.94 9.86
CA TRP A 323 15.36 19.57 11.25
C TRP A 323 14.28 18.48 11.40
N MET A 324 13.21 18.51 10.59
CA MET A 324 12.13 17.52 10.68
C MET A 324 12.53 16.16 10.15
N GLY A 325 13.27 16.13 9.03
CA GLY A 325 13.70 14.88 8.40
C GLY A 325 14.40 13.95 9.40
N PRO A 326 15.52 14.37 10.02
CA PRO A 326 16.24 13.54 10.99
C PRO A 326 15.36 13.05 12.14
N LEU A 327 14.47 13.88 12.68
CA LEU A 327 13.56 13.50 13.76
C LEU A 327 12.55 12.44 13.32
N ILE A 328 11.92 12.63 12.16
CA ILE A 328 10.97 11.66 11.59
C ILE A 328 11.69 10.33 11.31
N PHE A 329 12.86 10.36 10.67
CA PHE A 329 13.64 9.15 10.39
C PHE A 329 14.12 8.45 11.66
N LEU A 330 14.53 9.20 12.69
CA LEU A 330 14.91 8.65 13.99
C LEU A 330 13.72 7.96 14.67
N LEU A 331 12.56 8.61 14.70
CA LEU A 331 11.33 8.02 15.24
C LEU A 331 10.97 6.73 14.49
N CYS A 332 10.99 6.76 13.15
CA CYS A 332 10.73 5.58 12.33
C CYS A 332 11.72 4.45 12.63
N TRP A 333 12.99 4.78 12.84
CA TRP A 333 14.02 3.82 13.22
C TRP A 333 13.74 3.19 14.59
N VAL A 334 13.37 3.99 15.59
CA VAL A 334 12.99 3.50 16.93
C VAL A 334 11.76 2.59 16.87
N VAL A 335 10.78 2.90 16.02
CA VAL A 335 9.56 2.08 15.90
C VAL A 335 9.85 0.74 15.18
N GLU A 336 10.58 0.76 14.06
CA GLU A 336 10.80 -0.45 13.24
C GLU A 336 11.92 -1.35 13.74
N GLN A 337 12.94 -0.81 14.44
CA GLN A 337 14.09 -1.61 14.85
C GLN A 337 13.94 -2.14 16.28
N PRO A 338 14.09 -1.33 17.35
CA PRO A 338 14.04 -1.86 18.70
C PRO A 338 12.62 -2.28 19.12
N LEU A 339 11.59 -1.49 18.81
CA LEU A 339 10.22 -1.80 19.25
C LEU A 339 9.68 -3.06 18.55
N GLN A 340 9.80 -3.16 17.22
CA GLN A 340 9.38 -4.36 16.49
C GLN A 340 10.12 -5.63 16.96
N ARG A 341 11.43 -5.54 17.24
CA ARG A 341 12.19 -6.67 17.80
C ARG A 341 11.66 -7.11 19.16
N ARG A 342 11.25 -6.18 20.03
CA ARG A 342 10.64 -6.51 21.33
C ARG A 342 9.28 -7.18 21.15
N ILE A 343 8.43 -6.66 20.26
CA ILE A 343 7.11 -7.24 19.96
C ILE A 343 7.24 -8.68 19.44
N ASN A 344 8.19 -8.91 18.54
CA ASN A 344 8.45 -10.24 17.99
C ASN A 344 8.96 -11.25 19.04
N ARG A 345 9.56 -10.78 20.15
CA ARG A 345 9.96 -11.63 21.28
C ARG A 345 8.77 -11.94 22.20
N TRP A 346 7.93 -10.96 22.49
CA TRP A 346 6.82 -11.09 23.44
C TRP A 346 5.67 -11.93 22.91
N LEU A 347 5.44 -11.81 21.61
CA LEU A 347 4.53 -12.66 20.89
C LEU A 347 5.44 -13.46 19.94
N PRO A 348 5.76 -14.74 20.21
CA PRO A 348 6.42 -15.64 19.26
C PRO A 348 5.41 -16.34 18.35
N SER A 349 5.72 -16.51 17.06
CA SER A 349 4.78 -17.18 16.16
C SER A 349 4.77 -18.67 16.48
N PRO A 350 3.59 -19.31 16.57
CA PRO A 350 3.51 -20.75 16.79
C PRO A 350 4.05 -21.54 15.60
#